data_AF-A0AA88R1B1-F1
#
_entry.id   AF-A0AA88R1B1-F1
#
_cell.length_a   1.000
_cell.length_b   1.000
_cell.length_c   1.000
_cell.angle_alpha   90.00
_cell.angle_beta   90.00
_cell.angle_gamma   90.00
#
_symmetry.space_group_name_H-M   'P 1'
#
loop_
_entity.id
_entity.type
_entity.pdbx_description
1 polymer ?
#
loop_
_entity_poly.entity_id
_entity_poly.type
_entity_poly.pdbx_seq_one_letter_code
_entity_poly.pdbx_strand_id
1 'polypeptide(L)'
;MCLAGCCASLTCGLCTSVASGISKRSARLAYCGLFGISLIVSWILREVGINTSTHSNEWFQTQAVLRVSLGNFLFFAILALIMIGVKDQNDKRDSLHHGGWIAKMVIWALLVILMYVALLIVSITCYLAAFAFSGIQFIWFNPSGHDCGLNVFFIVMTMVLAFSFAVIALHPKVNGSLLPASVISIYCAYVCYTGLAAEPRDYECNGLHNRSKAVSASTLILGLLTTVLSVLYSAIRAGSSTTFLSPPSSPKSGEKKQPLLESEELEAGKEKKEEKKEDKEARPVSYSYTFFHLIFALASMYSAMLLSGWTSSESSELIDVGWTSVWVRICTEWVTAVLYVWSLLAPLLFPDREFF
;
A
#
# COMPACT_ATOMS: atom_id res chain seq x y z
N MET A 1 -34.53 26.97 28.74
CA MET A 1 -33.68 27.01 27.54
C MET A 1 -32.42 27.88 27.67
N CYS A 2 -31.98 28.33 28.87
CA CYS A 2 -30.78 29.17 29.02
C CYS A 2 -29.52 28.46 29.55
N LEU A 3 -29.64 27.25 30.15
CA LEU A 3 -28.48 26.54 30.72
C LEU A 3 -27.60 25.85 29.65
N ALA A 4 -28.20 25.36 28.56
CA ALA A 4 -27.46 24.70 27.47
C ALA A 4 -26.67 25.70 26.59
N GLY A 5 -27.09 26.96 26.54
CA GLY A 5 -26.38 28.03 25.80
C GLY A 5 -25.11 28.50 26.51
N CYS A 6 -25.13 28.61 27.86
CA CYS A 6 -23.96 29.05 28.62
C CYS A 6 -22.79 28.04 28.57
N CYS A 7 -23.07 26.74 28.58
CA CYS A 7 -22.03 25.72 28.47
C CYS A 7 -21.35 25.71 27.09
N ALA A 8 -22.07 26.02 26.00
CA ALA A 8 -21.50 26.18 24.67
C ALA A 8 -20.64 27.45 24.55
N SER A 9 -21.04 28.56 25.17
CA SER A 9 -20.28 29.82 25.14
C SER A 9 -19.01 29.78 26.02
N LEU A 10 -19.07 29.11 27.17
CA LEU A 10 -17.93 28.96 28.09
C LEU A 10 -16.86 28.00 27.54
N THR A 11 -17.27 26.91 26.90
CA THR A 11 -16.34 26.00 26.20
C THR A 11 -15.71 26.67 24.98
N CYS A 12 -16.47 27.49 24.23
CA CYS A 12 -15.93 28.24 23.10
C CYS A 12 -14.93 29.33 23.54
N GLY A 13 -15.19 30.03 24.65
CA GLY A 13 -14.27 31.05 25.19
C GLY A 13 -12.95 30.47 25.72
N LEU A 14 -12.99 29.32 26.41
CA LEU A 14 -11.79 28.65 26.93
C LEU A 14 -10.96 28.03 25.80
N CYS A 15 -11.60 27.43 24.79
CA CYS A 15 -10.91 26.95 23.59
C CYS A 15 -10.23 28.07 22.80
N THR A 16 -10.87 29.25 22.72
CA THR A 16 -10.28 30.42 22.06
C THR A 16 -9.09 30.99 22.85
N SER A 17 -9.17 30.98 24.19
CA SER A 17 -8.08 31.43 25.08
C SER A 17 -6.86 30.51 25.06
N VAL A 18 -7.06 29.18 25.11
CA VAL A 18 -5.97 28.19 25.03
C VAL A 18 -5.36 28.15 23.63
N ALA A 19 -6.17 28.19 22.56
CA ALA A 19 -5.68 28.23 21.19
C ALA A 19 -4.91 29.53 20.88
N SER A 20 -5.35 30.68 21.42
CA SER A 20 -4.63 31.95 21.26
C SER A 20 -3.35 32.03 22.12
N GLY A 21 -3.31 31.37 23.29
CA GLY A 21 -2.11 31.26 24.13
C GLY A 21 -1.03 30.36 23.52
N ILE A 22 -1.42 29.25 22.88
CA ILE A 22 -0.50 28.32 22.18
C ILE A 22 0.04 28.95 20.89
N SER A 23 -0.81 29.66 20.14
CA SER A 23 -0.44 30.43 18.94
C SER A 23 0.68 31.46 19.23
N LYS A 24 0.70 32.07 20.41
CA LYS A 24 1.67 33.11 20.80
C LYS A 24 3.05 32.59 21.24
N ARG A 25 3.22 31.30 21.56
CA ARG A 25 4.49 30.77 22.13
C ARG A 25 5.37 29.98 21.15
N SER A 26 4.81 29.21 20.22
CA SER A 26 5.54 28.65 19.05
C SER A 26 4.61 27.76 18.20
N ALA A 27 4.57 27.95 16.88
CA ALA A 27 3.86 27.02 15.97
C ALA A 27 4.39 25.58 16.07
N ARG A 28 5.69 25.41 16.38
CA ARG A 28 6.31 24.09 16.56
C ARG A 28 5.64 23.29 17.68
N LEU A 29 5.45 23.92 18.84
CA LEU A 29 4.79 23.28 20.00
C LEU A 29 3.34 22.91 19.68
N ALA A 30 2.66 23.75 18.91
CA ALA A 30 1.28 23.52 18.52
C ALA A 30 1.14 22.34 17.54
N TYR A 31 2.05 22.17 16.57
CA TYR A 31 2.07 20.99 15.70
C TYR A 31 2.47 19.71 16.46
N CYS A 32 3.43 19.78 17.40
CA CYS A 32 3.74 18.67 18.30
C CYS A 32 2.53 18.28 19.14
N GLY A 33 1.77 19.26 19.64
CA GLY A 33 0.52 19.04 20.36
C GLY A 33 -0.55 18.37 19.50
N LEU A 34 -0.76 18.84 18.26
CA LEU A 34 -1.69 18.22 17.31
C LEU A 34 -1.30 16.77 17.00
N PHE A 35 -0.02 16.50 16.79
CA PHE A 35 0.48 15.15 16.60
C PHE A 35 0.20 14.28 17.84
N GLY A 36 0.49 14.78 19.05
CA GLY A 36 0.17 14.10 20.30
C GLY A 36 -1.34 13.81 20.46
N ILE A 37 -2.20 14.77 20.12
CA ILE A 37 -3.66 14.59 20.12
C ILE A 37 -4.04 13.47 19.13
N SER A 38 -3.43 13.41 17.94
CA SER A 38 -3.70 12.36 16.97
C SER A 38 -3.34 10.96 17.49
N LEU A 39 -2.26 10.85 18.28
CA LEU A 39 -1.87 9.59 18.94
C LEU A 39 -2.87 9.20 20.03
N ILE A 40 -3.32 10.16 20.84
CA ILE A 40 -4.34 9.93 21.88
C ILE A 40 -5.67 9.49 21.24
N VAL A 41 -6.11 10.17 20.18
CA VAL A 41 -7.32 9.80 19.44
C VAL A 41 -7.20 8.39 18.84
N SER A 42 -6.04 8.07 18.26
CA SER A 42 -5.76 6.73 17.74
C SER A 42 -5.79 5.68 18.84
N TRP A 43 -5.21 5.98 20.01
CA TRP A 43 -5.24 5.11 21.19
C TRP A 43 -6.65 4.92 21.74
N ILE A 44 -7.44 5.98 21.87
CA ILE A 44 -8.84 5.90 22.31
C ILE A 44 -9.66 5.06 21.35
N LEU A 45 -9.58 5.31 20.04
CA LEU A 45 -10.32 4.54 19.05
C LEU A 45 -9.89 3.06 19.00
N ARG A 46 -8.64 2.78 19.37
CA ARG A 46 -8.15 1.42 19.58
C ARG A 46 -8.85 0.78 20.79
N GLU A 47 -8.80 1.41 21.96
CA GLU A 47 -9.35 0.83 23.18
C GLU A 47 -10.89 0.78 23.22
N VAL A 48 -11.57 1.75 22.59
CA VAL A 48 -13.04 1.92 22.61
C VAL A 48 -13.75 1.06 21.55
N GLY A 49 -13.06 0.10 20.92
CA GLY A 49 -13.62 -0.79 19.90
C GLY A 49 -15.04 -1.23 20.26
N ILE A 50 -16.03 -0.85 19.44
CA ILE A 50 -17.43 -1.20 19.67
C ILE A 50 -17.49 -2.73 19.59
N ASN A 51 -17.78 -3.39 20.72
CA ASN A 51 -18.07 -4.82 20.80
C ASN A 51 -19.26 -5.13 19.89
N THR A 52 -18.98 -5.33 18.61
CA THR A 52 -19.92 -5.87 17.63
C THR A 52 -19.58 -7.33 17.49
N SER A 53 -20.58 -8.19 17.60
CA SER A 53 -20.45 -9.65 17.59
C SER A 53 -19.96 -10.24 16.25
N THR A 54 -19.47 -9.41 15.34
CA THR A 54 -19.06 -9.77 13.99
C THR A 54 -17.53 -9.90 13.89
N HIS A 55 -16.71 -8.86 14.11
CA HIS A 55 -15.24 -8.96 13.96
C HIS A 55 -14.48 -9.02 15.30
N SER A 56 -13.22 -9.50 15.27
CA SER A 56 -12.33 -9.44 16.43
C SER A 56 -12.01 -7.98 16.80
N ASN A 57 -11.86 -7.70 18.10
CA ASN A 57 -11.54 -6.36 18.60
C ASN A 57 -10.21 -5.84 18.04
N GLU A 58 -9.25 -6.74 17.79
CA GLU A 58 -7.93 -6.44 17.23
C GLU A 58 -7.99 -5.89 15.77
N TRP A 59 -8.97 -6.33 14.98
CA TRP A 59 -9.17 -5.83 13.62
C TRP A 59 -9.63 -4.37 13.62
N PHE A 60 -10.66 -4.06 14.42
CA PHE A 60 -11.18 -2.69 14.56
C PHE A 60 -10.10 -1.76 15.09
N GLN A 61 -9.32 -2.24 16.05
CA GLN A 61 -8.17 -1.56 16.63
C GLN A 61 -7.15 -1.15 15.56
N THR A 62 -6.71 -2.09 14.74
CA THR A 62 -5.69 -1.85 13.72
C THR A 62 -6.21 -0.91 12.61
N GLN A 63 -7.43 -1.13 12.14
CA GLN A 63 -8.03 -0.30 11.08
C GLN A 63 -8.29 1.14 11.54
N ALA A 64 -8.70 1.34 12.80
CA ALA A 64 -8.93 2.68 13.34
C ALA A 64 -7.63 3.50 13.40
N VAL A 65 -6.55 2.89 13.90
CA VAL A 65 -5.23 3.54 13.98
C VAL A 65 -4.69 3.89 12.60
N LEU A 66 -4.81 2.97 11.62
CA LEU A 66 -4.36 3.21 10.25
C LEU A 66 -5.10 4.38 9.59
N ARG A 67 -6.42 4.49 9.78
CA ARG A 67 -7.23 5.55 9.17
C ARG A 67 -6.94 6.92 9.76
N VAL A 68 -6.77 7.01 11.08
CA VAL A 68 -6.36 8.26 11.74
C VAL A 68 -4.95 8.67 11.30
N SER A 69 -4.03 7.70 11.23
CA SER A 69 -2.66 7.94 10.78
C SER A 69 -2.60 8.44 9.34
N LEU A 70 -3.44 7.89 8.45
CA LEU A 70 -3.54 8.34 7.06
C LEU A 70 -4.06 9.78 6.97
N GLY A 71 -5.11 10.13 7.73
CA GLY A 71 -5.62 11.51 7.77
C GLY A 71 -4.58 12.50 8.30
N ASN A 72 -3.83 12.09 9.33
CA ASN A 72 -2.74 12.88 9.89
C ASN A 72 -1.59 13.07 8.89
N PHE A 73 -1.17 12.00 8.21
CA PHE A 73 -0.17 12.05 7.14
C PHE A 73 -0.59 13.04 6.04
N LEU A 74 -1.83 12.95 5.55
CA LEU A 74 -2.32 13.85 4.50
C LEU A 74 -2.32 15.32 4.94
N PHE A 75 -2.75 15.60 6.17
CA PHE A 75 -2.73 16.96 6.72
C PHE A 75 -1.31 17.54 6.73
N PHE A 76 -0.34 16.80 7.26
CA PHE A 76 1.06 17.26 7.31
C PHE A 76 1.72 17.29 5.94
N ALA A 77 1.41 16.34 5.05
CA ALA A 77 1.92 16.31 3.68
C ALA A 77 1.41 17.52 2.88
N ILE A 78 0.12 17.85 2.97
CA ILE A 78 -0.46 19.03 2.29
C ILE A 78 0.20 20.32 2.82
N LEU A 79 0.38 20.45 4.14
CA LEU A 79 1.09 21.59 4.71
C LEU A 79 2.54 21.64 4.22
N ALA A 80 3.25 20.51 4.20
CA ALA A 80 4.63 20.46 3.70
C ALA A 80 4.72 20.91 2.24
N LEU A 81 3.79 20.47 1.37
CA LEU A 81 3.73 20.87 -0.03
C LEU A 81 3.45 22.36 -0.21
N ILE A 82 2.52 22.94 0.57
CA ILE A 82 2.21 24.38 0.53
C ILE A 82 3.44 25.22 0.93
N MET A 83 4.26 24.73 1.85
CA MET A 83 5.44 25.42 2.36
C MET A 83 6.69 25.28 1.46
N ILE A 84 6.61 24.57 0.34
CA ILE A 84 7.73 24.45 -0.61
C ILE A 84 8.14 25.84 -1.12
N GLY A 85 9.42 26.17 -0.97
CA GLY A 85 9.99 27.40 -1.52
C GLY A 85 9.64 28.68 -0.74
N VAL A 86 9.19 28.58 0.51
CA VAL A 86 9.16 29.74 1.43
C VAL A 86 10.60 30.07 1.84
N LYS A 87 11.02 31.32 1.62
CA LYS A 87 12.40 31.78 1.89
C LYS A 87 12.50 32.77 3.06
N ASP A 88 11.42 33.49 3.34
CA ASP A 88 11.38 34.55 4.33
C ASP A 88 9.99 34.61 5.01
N GLN A 89 9.92 35.36 6.12
CA GLN A 89 8.70 35.50 6.93
C GLN A 89 7.71 36.54 6.36
N ASN A 90 8.06 37.25 5.30
CA ASN A 90 7.16 38.21 4.66
C ASN A 90 6.20 37.52 3.67
N ASP A 91 6.44 36.25 3.37
CA ASP A 91 5.53 35.41 2.59
C ASP A 91 4.20 35.22 3.34
N LYS A 92 3.07 35.38 2.64
CA LYS A 92 1.73 35.13 3.21
C LYS A 92 1.58 33.72 3.78
N ARG A 93 2.36 32.76 3.29
CA ARG A 93 2.40 31.38 3.79
C ARG A 93 2.95 31.27 5.22
N ASP A 94 3.76 32.21 5.68
CA ASP A 94 4.22 32.29 7.07
C ASP A 94 3.05 32.52 8.03
N SER A 95 2.12 33.42 7.66
CA SER A 95 0.88 33.66 8.40
C SER A 95 0.00 32.41 8.44
N LEU A 96 -0.04 31.62 7.35
CA LEU A 96 -0.74 30.33 7.33
C LEU A 96 -0.06 29.30 8.23
N HIS A 97 1.27 29.29 8.36
CA HIS A 97 1.99 28.37 9.25
C HIS A 97 1.75 28.69 10.75
N HIS A 98 1.80 29.97 11.12
CA HIS A 98 1.72 30.41 12.52
C HIS A 98 0.29 30.68 13.02
N GLY A 99 -0.61 31.14 12.14
CA GLY A 99 -1.98 31.54 12.49
C GLY A 99 -3.05 30.48 12.22
N GLY A 100 -4.32 30.85 12.39
CA GLY A 100 -5.45 30.03 11.93
C GLY A 100 -5.62 28.66 12.60
N TRP A 101 -5.13 28.47 13.83
CA TRP A 101 -5.14 27.16 14.52
C TRP A 101 -6.51 26.51 14.62
N ILE A 102 -7.58 27.27 14.90
CA ILE A 102 -8.95 26.73 14.94
C ILE A 102 -9.34 26.14 13.58
N ALA A 103 -9.07 26.86 12.48
CA ALA A 103 -9.34 26.36 11.14
C ALA A 103 -8.51 25.11 10.83
N LYS A 104 -7.22 25.07 11.22
CA LYS A 104 -6.38 23.88 11.06
C LYS A 104 -6.90 22.68 11.84
N MET A 105 -7.32 22.85 13.08
CA MET A 105 -7.90 21.78 13.90
C MET A 105 -9.18 21.22 13.26
N VAL A 106 -10.05 22.09 12.74
CA VAL A 106 -11.26 21.68 12.03
C VAL A 106 -10.91 20.94 10.74
N ILE A 107 -9.98 21.46 9.92
CA ILE A 107 -9.52 20.81 8.69
C ILE A 107 -8.92 19.44 9.00
N TRP A 108 -8.07 19.34 10.02
CA TRP A 108 -7.48 18.08 10.45
C TRP A 108 -8.55 17.06 10.87
N ALA A 109 -9.51 17.46 11.71
CA ALA A 109 -10.61 16.59 12.14
C ALA A 109 -11.48 16.13 10.95
N LEU A 110 -11.79 17.05 10.03
CA LEU A 110 -12.51 16.74 8.80
C LEU A 110 -11.73 15.78 7.89
N LEU A 111 -10.41 15.93 7.75
CA LEU A 111 -9.57 15.01 6.98
C LEU A 111 -9.55 13.62 7.61
N VAL A 112 -9.48 13.51 8.93
CA VAL A 112 -9.56 12.22 9.63
C VAL A 112 -10.90 11.55 9.37
N ILE A 113 -12.02 12.27 9.53
CA ILE A 113 -13.37 11.72 9.26
C ILE A 113 -13.53 11.36 7.78
N LEU A 114 -13.05 12.23 6.89
CA LEU A 114 -13.09 12.01 5.44
C LEU A 114 -12.38 10.71 5.05
N MET A 115 -11.27 10.35 5.69
CA MET A 115 -10.57 9.09 5.37
C MET A 115 -11.40 7.84 5.65
N TYR A 116 -12.31 7.86 6.63
CA TYR A 116 -13.21 6.73 6.87
C TYR A 116 -14.22 6.56 5.72
N VAL A 117 -14.74 7.67 5.18
CA VAL A 117 -15.73 7.65 4.10
C VAL A 117 -15.05 7.45 2.73
N ALA A 118 -13.95 8.14 2.49
CA ALA A 118 -13.21 8.11 1.23
C ALA A 118 -12.71 6.70 0.90
N LEU A 119 -12.16 5.96 1.86
CA LEU A 119 -11.69 4.59 1.62
C LEU A 119 -12.83 3.65 1.20
N LEU A 120 -14.02 3.82 1.78
CA LEU A 120 -15.20 3.06 1.38
C LEU A 120 -15.64 3.43 -0.05
N ILE A 121 -15.73 4.73 -0.36
CA ILE A 121 -16.10 5.22 -1.69
C ILE A 121 -15.10 4.72 -2.74
N VAL A 122 -13.79 4.82 -2.47
CA VAL A 122 -12.74 4.35 -3.37
C VAL A 122 -12.87 2.85 -3.59
N SER A 123 -13.06 2.06 -2.54
CA SER A 123 -13.20 0.61 -2.66
C SER A 123 -14.43 0.21 -3.50
N ILE A 124 -15.57 0.85 -3.25
CA ILE A 124 -16.80 0.62 -4.03
C ILE A 124 -16.58 1.01 -5.49
N THR A 125 -15.97 2.17 -5.73
CA THR A 125 -15.67 2.65 -7.09
C THR A 125 -14.73 1.68 -7.82
N CYS A 126 -13.69 1.17 -7.17
CA CYS A 126 -12.79 0.18 -7.74
C CYS A 126 -13.51 -1.13 -8.09
N TYR A 127 -14.43 -1.61 -7.25
CA TYR A 127 -15.24 -2.79 -7.56
C TYR A 127 -16.20 -2.55 -8.73
N LEU A 128 -16.91 -1.42 -8.74
CA LEU A 128 -17.78 -1.06 -9.85
C LEU A 128 -16.98 -0.96 -11.15
N ALA A 129 -15.80 -0.36 -11.11
CA ALA A 129 -14.89 -0.29 -12.25
C ALA A 129 -14.42 -1.67 -12.71
N ALA A 130 -14.05 -2.58 -11.78
CA ALA A 130 -13.64 -3.93 -12.12
C ALA A 130 -14.76 -4.71 -12.82
N PHE A 131 -15.98 -4.73 -12.25
CA PHE A 131 -17.12 -5.42 -12.86
C PHE A 131 -17.59 -4.78 -14.16
N ALA A 132 -17.59 -3.44 -14.25
CA ALA A 132 -17.93 -2.74 -15.49
C ALA A 132 -16.90 -3.03 -16.59
N PHE A 133 -15.61 -3.03 -16.26
CA PHE A 133 -14.54 -3.35 -17.19
C PHE A 133 -14.63 -4.80 -17.67
N SER A 134 -14.88 -5.77 -16.77
CA SER A 134 -15.17 -7.16 -17.17
C SER A 134 -16.45 -7.28 -18.02
N GLY A 135 -17.46 -6.46 -17.76
CA GLY A 135 -18.65 -6.36 -18.61
C GLY A 135 -18.32 -5.90 -20.04
N ILE A 136 -17.44 -4.89 -20.16
CA ILE A 136 -16.96 -4.39 -21.46
C ILE A 136 -16.16 -5.47 -22.20
N GLN A 137 -15.40 -6.33 -21.50
CA GLN A 137 -14.66 -7.42 -22.15
C GLN A 137 -15.57 -8.37 -22.94
N PHE A 138 -16.80 -8.64 -22.48
CA PHE A 138 -17.73 -9.46 -23.27
C PHE A 138 -18.05 -8.84 -24.63
N ILE A 139 -18.06 -7.50 -24.74
CA ILE A 139 -18.30 -6.82 -26.01
C ILE A 139 -17.10 -6.99 -26.96
N TRP A 140 -15.88 -7.02 -26.42
CA TRP A 140 -14.65 -7.14 -27.22
C TRP A 140 -14.25 -8.57 -27.54
N PHE A 141 -14.58 -9.53 -26.67
CA PHE A 141 -14.05 -10.89 -26.71
C PHE A 141 -15.10 -12.00 -26.86
N ASN A 142 -16.38 -11.64 -27.00
CA ASN A 142 -17.49 -12.57 -27.24
C ASN A 142 -18.45 -12.05 -28.33
N PRO A 143 -17.99 -11.91 -29.60
CA PRO A 143 -18.83 -11.49 -30.70
C PRO A 143 -19.97 -12.49 -30.98
N SER A 144 -21.13 -11.99 -31.41
CA SER A 144 -22.27 -12.83 -31.79
C SER A 144 -21.96 -13.65 -33.04
N GLY A 145 -22.24 -14.95 -33.01
CA GLY A 145 -22.10 -15.85 -34.17
C GLY A 145 -20.90 -16.81 -34.10
N HIS A 146 -20.05 -16.69 -33.08
CA HIS A 146 -18.92 -17.60 -32.83
C HIS A 146 -19.02 -18.20 -31.42
N ASP A 147 -18.46 -19.41 -31.23
CA ASP A 147 -18.36 -20.03 -29.91
C ASP A 147 -17.06 -19.59 -29.23
N CYS A 148 -17.17 -18.55 -28.40
CA CYS A 148 -16.06 -17.97 -27.63
C CYS A 148 -16.06 -18.45 -26.17
N GLY A 149 -16.42 -19.73 -25.94
CA GLY A 149 -16.55 -20.31 -24.61
C GLY A 149 -15.31 -20.17 -23.71
N LEU A 150 -14.11 -20.21 -24.28
CA LEU A 150 -12.85 -20.02 -23.54
C LEU A 150 -12.73 -18.60 -22.97
N ASN A 151 -13.02 -17.58 -23.78
CA ASN A 151 -12.97 -16.18 -23.39
C ASN A 151 -14.05 -15.88 -22.34
N VAL A 152 -15.25 -16.41 -22.55
CA VAL A 152 -16.35 -16.34 -21.58
C VAL A 152 -15.94 -16.98 -20.26
N PHE A 153 -15.31 -18.15 -20.28
CA PHE A 153 -14.80 -18.82 -19.08
C PHE A 153 -13.80 -17.95 -18.32
N PHE A 154 -12.80 -17.36 -19.01
CA PHE A 154 -11.82 -16.49 -18.37
C PHE A 154 -12.47 -15.26 -17.74
N ILE A 155 -13.35 -14.55 -18.45
CA ILE A 155 -14.02 -13.34 -17.92
C ILE A 155 -14.90 -13.69 -16.72
N VAL A 156 -15.72 -14.74 -16.81
CA VAL A 156 -16.59 -15.17 -15.71
C VAL A 156 -15.77 -15.60 -14.49
N MET A 157 -14.70 -16.35 -14.70
CA MET A 157 -13.82 -16.76 -13.61
C MET A 157 -13.19 -15.55 -12.91
N THR A 158 -12.72 -14.55 -13.66
CA THR A 158 -12.19 -13.29 -13.09
C THR A 158 -13.26 -12.55 -12.25
N MET A 159 -14.51 -12.50 -12.72
CA MET A 159 -15.62 -11.90 -11.96
C MET A 159 -15.93 -12.68 -10.68
N VAL A 160 -15.91 -14.02 -10.74
CA VAL A 160 -16.08 -14.90 -9.57
C VAL A 160 -14.96 -14.70 -8.56
N LEU A 161 -13.70 -14.60 -9.03
CA LEU A 161 -12.55 -14.30 -8.17
C LEU A 161 -12.70 -12.94 -7.50
N ALA A 162 -13.04 -11.88 -8.24
CA ALA A 162 -13.28 -10.55 -7.68
C ALA A 162 -14.37 -10.54 -6.59
N PHE A 163 -15.47 -11.25 -6.84
CA PHE A 163 -16.53 -11.42 -5.84
C PHE A 163 -16.04 -12.20 -4.62
N SER A 164 -15.29 -13.29 -4.82
CA SER A 164 -14.73 -14.09 -3.73
C SER A 164 -13.77 -13.28 -2.84
N PHE A 165 -12.96 -12.39 -3.43
CA PHE A 165 -12.08 -11.49 -2.69
C PHE A 165 -12.88 -10.56 -1.79
N ALA A 166 -14.00 -10.02 -2.26
CA ALA A 166 -14.88 -9.17 -1.46
C ALA A 166 -15.46 -9.93 -0.27
N VAL A 167 -15.98 -11.15 -0.51
CA VAL A 167 -16.56 -12.01 0.53
C VAL A 167 -15.52 -12.39 1.58
N ILE A 168 -14.32 -12.80 1.16
CA ILE A 168 -13.24 -13.19 2.06
C ILE A 168 -12.75 -11.98 2.86
N ALA A 169 -12.57 -10.82 2.22
CA ALA A 169 -12.10 -9.61 2.89
C ALA A 169 -13.11 -9.03 3.90
N LEU A 170 -14.41 -9.23 3.65
CA LEU A 170 -15.48 -8.84 4.59
C LEU A 170 -15.76 -9.92 5.65
N HIS A 171 -15.16 -11.11 5.53
CA HIS A 171 -15.45 -12.18 6.45
C HIS A 171 -14.97 -11.83 7.87
N PRO A 172 -15.82 -11.97 8.90
CA PRO A 172 -15.56 -11.52 10.27
C PRO A 172 -14.27 -12.03 10.90
N LYS A 173 -13.89 -13.26 10.56
CA LYS A 173 -12.68 -13.89 11.09
C LYS A 173 -11.41 -13.45 10.36
N VAL A 174 -11.52 -12.90 9.15
CA VAL A 174 -10.37 -12.52 8.33
C VAL A 174 -10.01 -11.07 8.66
N ASN A 175 -8.74 -10.79 8.90
CA ASN A 175 -8.25 -9.42 9.10
C ASN A 175 -8.13 -8.66 7.76
N GLY A 176 -9.18 -8.71 6.94
CA GLY A 176 -9.21 -8.19 5.58
C GLY A 176 -9.52 -6.69 5.52
N SER A 177 -9.21 -6.07 4.39
CA SER A 177 -9.66 -4.71 4.06
C SER A 177 -10.21 -4.68 2.65
N LEU A 178 -11.31 -3.95 2.46
CA LEU A 178 -12.00 -3.89 1.18
C LEU A 178 -11.18 -3.16 0.10
N LEU A 179 -10.32 -2.22 0.50
CA LEU A 179 -9.51 -1.46 -0.46
C LEU A 179 -8.50 -2.37 -1.18
N PRO A 180 -7.60 -3.11 -0.51
CA PRO A 180 -6.74 -4.09 -1.18
C PRO A 180 -7.50 -5.10 -2.03
N ALA A 181 -8.65 -5.59 -1.57
CA ALA A 181 -9.49 -6.54 -2.30
C ALA A 181 -10.05 -5.94 -3.61
N SER A 182 -10.46 -4.68 -3.58
CA SER A 182 -10.95 -3.97 -4.76
C SER A 182 -9.82 -3.64 -5.76
N VAL A 183 -8.63 -3.28 -5.28
CA VAL A 183 -7.45 -2.99 -6.10
C VAL A 183 -6.93 -4.26 -6.78
N ILE A 184 -6.90 -5.39 -6.07
CA ILE A 184 -6.49 -6.65 -6.70
C ILE A 184 -7.54 -7.13 -7.71
N SER A 185 -8.83 -6.87 -7.47
CA SER A 185 -9.91 -7.21 -8.41
C SER A 185 -9.79 -6.46 -9.74
N ILE A 186 -9.52 -5.15 -9.71
CA ILE A 186 -9.30 -4.38 -10.95
C ILE A 186 -8.00 -4.81 -11.65
N TYR A 187 -6.97 -5.20 -10.89
CA TYR A 187 -5.75 -5.76 -11.46
C TYR A 187 -6.00 -7.10 -12.16
N CYS A 188 -6.74 -8.03 -11.56
CA CYS A 188 -7.11 -9.29 -12.20
C CYS A 188 -7.92 -9.04 -13.49
N ALA A 189 -8.90 -8.13 -13.46
CA ALA A 189 -9.66 -7.75 -14.65
C ALA A 189 -8.75 -7.16 -15.75
N TYR A 190 -7.74 -6.37 -15.38
CA TYR A 190 -6.72 -5.86 -16.29
C TYR A 190 -5.83 -6.98 -16.86
N VAL A 191 -5.34 -7.91 -16.03
CA VAL A 191 -4.51 -9.03 -16.51
C VAL A 191 -5.30 -9.91 -17.47
N CYS A 192 -6.55 -10.24 -17.13
CA CYS A 192 -7.48 -10.94 -18.01
C CYS A 192 -7.63 -10.21 -19.37
N TYR A 193 -7.85 -8.89 -19.35
CA TYR A 193 -7.91 -8.08 -20.58
C TYR A 193 -6.64 -8.22 -21.41
N THR A 194 -5.47 -8.09 -20.78
CA THR A 194 -4.21 -8.22 -21.53
C THR A 194 -3.95 -9.64 -22.02
N GLY A 195 -4.50 -10.65 -21.34
CA GLY A 195 -4.49 -12.04 -21.79
C GLY A 195 -5.33 -12.23 -23.04
N LEU A 196 -6.60 -11.80 -23.01
CA LEU A 196 -7.50 -11.92 -24.17
C LEU A 196 -7.02 -11.06 -25.35
N ALA A 197 -6.48 -9.86 -25.09
CA ALA A 197 -5.91 -9.01 -26.13
C ALA A 197 -4.68 -9.63 -26.82
N ALA A 198 -4.01 -10.58 -26.17
CA ALA A 198 -2.88 -11.33 -26.69
C ALA A 198 -3.30 -12.56 -27.53
N GLU A 199 -4.59 -12.79 -27.74
CA GLU A 199 -5.06 -13.92 -28.57
C GLU A 199 -4.53 -13.83 -30.01
N PRO A 200 -4.20 -14.98 -30.65
CA PRO A 200 -3.73 -15.03 -32.03
C PRO A 200 -4.63 -14.27 -33.00
N ARG A 201 -4.04 -13.64 -34.03
CA ARG A 201 -4.73 -12.78 -35.01
C ARG A 201 -5.78 -13.46 -35.87
N ASP A 202 -5.72 -14.78 -35.94
CA ASP A 202 -6.63 -15.66 -36.65
C ASP A 202 -7.80 -16.14 -35.76
N TYR A 203 -7.83 -15.76 -34.47
CA TYR A 203 -8.90 -16.15 -33.56
C TYR A 203 -10.07 -15.15 -33.58
N GLU A 204 -11.16 -15.54 -34.22
CA GLU A 204 -12.37 -14.71 -34.47
C GLU A 204 -12.99 -14.06 -33.23
N CYS A 205 -12.70 -14.55 -32.02
CA CYS A 205 -13.24 -14.01 -30.78
C CYS A 205 -12.57 -12.71 -30.33
N ASN A 206 -11.35 -12.40 -30.80
CA ASN A 206 -10.64 -11.19 -30.38
C ASN A 206 -10.99 -9.99 -31.28
N GLY A 207 -12.01 -9.22 -30.88
CA GLY A 207 -12.45 -8.01 -31.58
C GLY A 207 -11.44 -6.85 -31.55
N LEU A 208 -10.26 -7.03 -30.94
CA LEU A 208 -9.23 -6.00 -30.77
C LEU A 208 -8.06 -6.13 -31.75
N HIS A 209 -8.04 -7.14 -32.64
CA HIS A 209 -6.93 -7.39 -33.58
C HIS A 209 -6.52 -6.20 -34.45
N ASN A 210 -7.46 -5.32 -34.80
CA ASN A 210 -7.20 -4.14 -35.62
C ASN A 210 -6.80 -2.88 -34.83
N ARG A 211 -6.78 -2.94 -33.49
CA ARG A 211 -6.55 -1.78 -32.61
C ARG A 211 -5.16 -1.78 -31.95
N SER A 212 -4.46 -2.92 -31.88
CA SER A 212 -3.13 -3.02 -31.29
C SER A 212 -2.05 -2.62 -32.31
N LYS A 213 -1.85 -1.32 -32.53
CA LYS A 213 -0.60 -0.83 -33.12
C LYS A 213 0.55 -0.97 -32.12
N ALA A 214 1.77 -1.01 -32.65
CA ALA A 214 3.02 -1.11 -31.90
C ALA A 214 3.00 -0.31 -30.59
N VAL A 215 3.54 -0.92 -29.53
CA VAL A 215 3.66 -0.31 -28.20
C VAL A 215 4.32 1.06 -28.33
N SER A 216 3.61 2.12 -27.91
CA SER A 216 4.15 3.48 -27.95
C SER A 216 5.39 3.59 -27.05
N ALA A 217 6.38 4.38 -27.48
CA ALA A 217 7.56 4.69 -26.68
C ALA A 217 7.21 5.21 -25.26
N SER A 218 6.08 5.92 -25.13
CA SER A 218 5.56 6.37 -23.84
C SER A 218 5.18 5.21 -22.91
N THR A 219 4.56 4.14 -23.44
CA THR A 219 4.19 2.95 -22.67
C THR A 219 5.42 2.17 -22.23
N LEU A 220 6.45 2.08 -23.08
CA LEU A 220 7.73 1.47 -22.72
C LEU A 220 8.44 2.24 -21.61
N ILE A 221 8.50 3.57 -21.71
CA ILE A 221 9.11 4.42 -20.68
C ILE A 221 8.36 4.28 -19.35
N LEU A 222 7.03 4.29 -19.36
CA LEU A 222 6.21 4.09 -18.16
C LEU A 222 6.40 2.70 -17.54
N GLY A 223 6.48 1.65 -18.36
CA GLY A 223 6.75 0.29 -17.90
C GLY A 223 8.15 0.17 -17.26
N LEU A 224 9.17 0.80 -17.87
CA LEU A 224 10.53 0.81 -17.34
C LEU A 224 10.59 1.53 -15.99
N LEU A 225 9.99 2.72 -15.90
CA LEU A 225 9.92 3.48 -14.64
C LEU A 225 9.21 2.69 -13.54
N THR A 226 8.09 2.05 -13.87
CA THR A 226 7.33 1.22 -12.91
C THR A 226 8.16 0.04 -12.43
N THR A 227 8.90 -0.61 -13.33
CA THR A 227 9.81 -1.72 -13.00
C THR A 227 10.91 -1.27 -12.05
N VAL A 228 11.57 -0.15 -12.37
CA VAL A 228 12.62 0.42 -11.53
C VAL A 228 12.08 0.73 -10.14
N LEU A 229 10.92 1.40 -10.04
CA LEU A 229 10.29 1.71 -8.75
C LEU A 229 9.92 0.45 -7.95
N SER A 230 9.38 -0.57 -8.61
CA SER A 230 9.03 -1.86 -7.98
C SER A 230 10.25 -2.60 -7.44
N VAL A 231 11.35 -2.62 -8.21
CA VAL A 231 12.62 -3.24 -7.81
C VAL A 231 13.26 -2.46 -6.66
N LEU A 232 13.26 -1.13 -6.72
CA LEU A 232 13.75 -0.29 -5.61
C LEU A 232 12.93 -0.54 -4.34
N TYR A 233 11.60 -0.58 -4.45
CA TYR A 233 10.73 -0.87 -3.31
C TYR A 233 11.03 -2.26 -2.72
N SER A 234 11.17 -3.28 -3.58
CA SER A 234 11.49 -4.65 -3.16
C SER A 234 12.87 -4.73 -2.49
N ALA A 235 13.87 -4.02 -3.01
CA ALA A 235 15.22 -3.97 -2.44
C ALA A 235 15.23 -3.28 -1.07
N ILE A 236 14.52 -2.16 -0.91
CA ILE A 236 14.39 -1.44 0.36
C ILE A 236 13.65 -2.32 1.39
N ARG A 237 12.58 -2.99 0.98
CA ARG A 237 11.79 -3.85 1.88
C ARG A 237 12.52 -5.13 2.26
N ALA A 238 13.21 -5.77 1.31
CA ALA A 238 14.01 -6.97 1.59
C ALA A 238 15.15 -6.69 2.58
N GLY A 239 15.68 -5.47 2.62
CA GLY A 239 16.65 -5.03 3.64
C GLY A 239 16.06 -4.83 5.04
N SER A 240 14.73 -4.73 5.16
CA SER A 240 14.01 -4.53 6.43
C SER A 240 13.37 -5.80 6.99
N SER A 241 13.17 -6.84 6.17
CA SER A 241 12.56 -8.11 6.57
C SER A 241 13.65 -9.10 7.02
N THR A 242 14.09 -8.98 8.27
CA THR A 242 14.79 -10.09 8.93
C THR A 242 13.83 -11.27 9.05
N THR A 243 14.29 -12.50 8.81
CA THR A 243 13.70 -13.80 9.26
C THR A 243 13.22 -14.79 8.18
N PHE A 244 13.01 -14.45 6.90
CA PHE A 244 12.35 -15.43 6.02
C PHE A 244 13.22 -16.61 5.51
N LEU A 245 14.56 -16.55 5.58
CA LEU A 245 15.44 -17.60 5.04
C LEU A 245 16.74 -17.87 5.83
N SER A 246 16.82 -17.46 7.10
CA SER A 246 17.94 -17.93 7.93
C SER A 246 17.81 -19.46 8.12
N PRO A 247 18.89 -20.25 7.96
CA PRO A 247 18.84 -21.68 8.28
C PRO A 247 18.41 -21.87 9.73
N PRO A 248 17.69 -22.95 10.09
CA PRO A 248 17.34 -23.23 11.46
C PRO A 248 18.62 -23.65 12.20
N SER A 249 19.35 -22.69 12.78
CA SER A 249 20.38 -23.03 13.76
C SER A 249 19.69 -23.41 15.07
N SER A 250 19.82 -24.70 15.38
CA SER A 250 19.48 -25.48 16.58
C SER A 250 19.41 -24.71 17.93
N PRO A 251 18.61 -25.19 18.92
CA PRO A 251 18.17 -24.40 20.06
C PRO A 251 19.13 -24.45 21.26
N LYS A 252 19.45 -23.27 21.79
CA LYS A 252 19.91 -22.90 23.16
C LYS A 252 20.55 -21.52 23.00
N SER A 253 20.22 -20.46 23.72
CA SER A 253 19.68 -20.34 25.06
C SER A 253 19.45 -18.85 25.32
N GLY A 254 18.40 -18.52 26.06
CA GLY A 254 18.40 -17.36 26.96
C GLY A 254 17.98 -16.03 26.33
N GLU A 255 16.81 -15.57 26.78
CA GLU A 255 16.40 -14.17 26.81
C GLU A 255 17.58 -13.20 26.99
N LYS A 256 17.63 -12.15 26.17
CA LYS A 256 18.00 -10.80 26.63
C LYS A 256 17.37 -9.76 25.72
N LYS A 257 16.32 -9.13 26.25
CA LYS A 257 15.75 -7.87 25.78
C LYS A 257 16.86 -6.81 25.71
N GLN A 258 17.03 -6.15 24.57
CA GLN A 258 17.79 -4.90 24.47
C GLN A 258 16.90 -3.73 24.92
N PRO A 259 17.32 -2.90 25.90
CA PRO A 259 16.90 -1.52 25.96
C PRO A 259 17.89 -0.67 25.15
N LEU A 260 17.33 0.19 24.30
CA LEU A 260 18.04 1.12 23.44
C LEU A 260 17.79 2.53 23.98
N LEU A 261 18.79 3.10 24.67
CA LEU A 261 19.05 4.54 24.85
C LEU A 261 20.05 4.74 25.99
N GLU A 262 21.23 5.30 25.70
CA GLU A 262 21.82 6.31 26.58
C GLU A 262 22.71 7.25 25.75
N SER A 263 22.30 8.51 25.73
CA SER A 263 23.06 9.68 25.30
C SER A 263 23.87 10.20 26.49
N GLU A 264 25.15 10.52 26.32
CA GLU A 264 25.76 11.81 26.74
C GLU A 264 27.27 11.86 26.42
N GLU A 265 27.73 13.09 26.28
CA GLU A 265 28.99 13.55 25.70
C GLU A 265 30.21 13.48 26.65
N LEU A 266 31.40 13.49 26.02
CA LEU A 266 32.68 14.13 26.41
C LEU A 266 33.29 13.86 27.81
N GLU A 267 34.52 13.34 27.82
CA GLU A 267 35.73 13.98 28.40
C GLU A 267 36.99 13.10 28.18
N ALA A 268 38.15 13.75 28.09
CA ALA A 268 39.41 13.21 27.60
C ALA A 268 40.28 12.54 28.68
N GLY A 269 41.14 11.56 28.31
CA GLY A 269 42.22 11.10 29.20
C GLY A 269 42.90 9.76 28.87
N LYS A 270 44.01 9.85 28.12
CA LYS A 270 45.20 8.96 28.01
C LYS A 270 45.19 7.49 28.47
N GLU A 271 45.61 6.66 27.50
CA GLU A 271 46.60 5.57 27.56
C GLU A 271 46.42 4.44 28.58
N LYS A 272 46.00 3.27 28.07
CA LYS A 272 46.75 2.00 28.18
C LYS A 272 46.40 1.09 27.00
N LYS A 273 47.41 0.77 26.18
CA LYS A 273 47.36 -0.31 25.19
C LYS A 273 47.27 -1.64 25.95
N GLU A 274 46.08 -2.20 26.05
CA GLU A 274 45.91 -3.64 26.19
C GLU A 274 45.38 -4.17 24.85
N GLU A 275 46.14 -5.05 24.21
CA GLU A 275 45.70 -5.82 23.05
C GLU A 275 44.59 -6.78 23.50
N LYS A 276 43.37 -6.27 23.64
CA LYS A 276 42.17 -7.10 23.55
C LYS A 276 41.96 -7.43 22.10
N LYS A 277 42.30 -8.66 21.73
CA LYS A 277 41.81 -9.31 20.52
C LYS A 277 40.29 -9.37 20.65
N GLU A 278 39.60 -8.34 20.16
CA GLU A 278 38.17 -8.38 19.94
C GLU A 278 37.94 -9.47 18.89
N ASP A 279 37.51 -10.65 19.34
CA ASP A 279 36.74 -11.55 18.49
C ASP A 279 35.50 -10.74 18.08
N LYS A 280 35.61 -10.03 16.95
CA LYS A 280 34.52 -9.28 16.35
C LYS A 280 33.48 -10.30 15.94
N GLU A 281 32.56 -10.58 16.85
CA GLU A 281 31.38 -11.40 16.61
C GLU A 281 30.73 -10.85 15.33
N ALA A 282 30.74 -11.67 14.28
CA ALA A 282 30.30 -11.25 12.95
C ALA A 282 28.84 -10.83 13.06
N ARG A 283 28.57 -9.54 12.83
CA ARG A 283 27.20 -9.01 12.91
C ARG A 283 26.31 -9.83 11.96
N PRO A 284 25.15 -10.33 12.43
CA PRO A 284 24.27 -11.13 11.58
C PRO A 284 23.83 -10.30 10.37
N VAL A 285 23.93 -10.89 9.19
CA VAL A 285 23.53 -10.26 7.93
C VAL A 285 22.00 -10.14 7.92
N SER A 286 21.48 -8.94 7.64
CA SER A 286 20.04 -8.64 7.76
C SER A 286 19.16 -9.24 6.66
N TYR A 287 19.72 -9.71 5.54
CA TYR A 287 18.99 -10.30 4.42
C TYR A 287 19.83 -11.30 3.62
N SER A 288 19.21 -12.14 2.80
CA SER A 288 19.90 -13.11 1.95
C SER A 288 20.52 -12.44 0.73
N TYR A 289 21.85 -12.46 0.62
CA TYR A 289 22.58 -11.96 -0.56
C TYR A 289 22.17 -12.68 -1.85
N THR A 290 21.91 -13.99 -1.79
CA THR A 290 21.46 -14.77 -2.95
C THR A 290 20.10 -14.30 -3.43
N PHE A 291 19.15 -14.08 -2.51
CA PHE A 291 17.81 -13.61 -2.86
C PHE A 291 17.84 -12.19 -3.43
N PHE A 292 18.68 -11.31 -2.87
CA PHE A 292 18.91 -9.96 -3.40
C PHE A 292 19.38 -10.01 -4.86
N HIS A 293 20.41 -10.79 -5.18
CA HIS A 293 20.90 -10.90 -6.54
C HIS A 293 19.90 -11.60 -7.48
N LEU A 294 19.08 -12.52 -6.97
CA LEU A 294 18.02 -13.17 -7.74
C LEU A 294 16.93 -12.17 -8.17
N ILE A 295 16.51 -11.26 -7.29
CA ILE A 295 15.56 -10.18 -7.64
C ILE A 295 16.13 -9.32 -8.76
N PHE A 296 17.39 -8.89 -8.63
CA PHE A 296 18.05 -8.06 -9.66
C PHE A 296 18.25 -8.81 -11.00
N ALA A 297 18.48 -10.13 -10.95
CA ALA A 297 18.58 -10.97 -12.15
C ALA A 297 17.22 -11.14 -12.87
N LEU A 298 16.12 -11.33 -12.14
CA LEU A 298 14.78 -11.40 -12.73
C LEU A 298 14.34 -10.04 -13.28
N ALA A 299 14.67 -8.94 -12.58
CA ALA A 299 14.41 -7.58 -13.02
C ALA A 299 15.19 -7.22 -14.31
N SER A 300 16.45 -7.65 -14.42
CA SER A 300 17.25 -7.39 -15.62
C SER A 300 16.73 -8.18 -16.83
N MET A 301 16.29 -9.42 -16.63
CA MET A 301 15.60 -10.21 -17.66
C MET A 301 14.31 -9.53 -18.13
N TYR A 302 13.46 -9.07 -17.19
CA TYR A 302 12.22 -8.35 -17.54
C TYR A 302 12.51 -7.04 -18.28
N SER A 303 13.56 -6.31 -17.89
CA SER A 303 13.98 -5.07 -18.56
C SER A 303 14.43 -5.33 -20.00
N ALA A 304 15.15 -6.43 -20.26
CA ALA A 304 15.55 -6.81 -21.62
C ALA A 304 14.35 -7.13 -22.52
N MET A 305 13.34 -7.84 -22.00
CA MET A 305 12.10 -8.13 -22.73
C MET A 305 11.30 -6.86 -23.02
N LEU A 306 11.19 -5.97 -22.03
CA LEU A 306 10.52 -4.69 -22.16
C LEU A 306 11.19 -3.78 -23.21
N LEU A 307 12.53 -3.65 -23.17
CA LEU A 307 13.29 -2.78 -24.08
C LEU A 307 13.37 -3.30 -25.51
N SER A 308 13.34 -4.63 -25.70
CA SER A 308 13.28 -5.26 -27.03
C SER A 308 11.87 -5.24 -27.65
N GLY A 309 10.90 -4.66 -26.95
CA GLY A 309 9.51 -4.60 -27.40
C GLY A 309 8.88 -5.97 -27.62
N TRP A 310 9.41 -7.00 -26.95
CA TRP A 310 8.97 -8.40 -27.11
C TRP A 310 8.96 -8.86 -28.58
N THR A 311 9.98 -8.49 -29.37
CA THR A 311 10.08 -8.87 -30.79
C THR A 311 11.15 -9.94 -31.01
N SER A 312 10.86 -10.93 -31.86
CA SER A 312 11.85 -11.90 -32.35
C SER A 312 12.33 -11.51 -33.74
N SER A 313 13.58 -11.80 -34.08
CA SER A 313 14.19 -11.36 -35.36
C SER A 313 13.72 -12.15 -36.58
N GLU A 314 13.05 -13.30 -36.41
CA GLU A 314 12.74 -14.22 -37.52
C GLU A 314 11.30 -14.15 -38.03
N SER A 315 10.39 -13.47 -37.34
CA SER A 315 9.04 -13.20 -37.86
C SER A 315 8.51 -11.91 -37.26
N SER A 316 7.81 -11.12 -38.07
CA SER A 316 7.11 -9.89 -37.65
C SER A 316 5.91 -10.16 -36.72
N GLU A 317 5.90 -11.31 -36.04
CA GLU A 317 4.93 -11.67 -35.01
C GLU A 317 5.49 -11.22 -33.65
N LEU A 318 4.74 -10.36 -32.97
CA LEU A 318 5.10 -9.91 -31.62
C LEU A 318 4.97 -11.11 -30.67
N ILE A 319 5.98 -11.37 -29.83
CA ILE A 319 5.99 -12.46 -28.84
C ILE A 319 4.82 -12.32 -27.85
N ASP A 320 4.32 -11.10 -27.68
CA ASP A 320 3.15 -10.79 -26.86
C ASP A 320 1.81 -11.29 -27.45
N VAL A 321 1.78 -11.76 -28.70
CA VAL A 321 0.57 -12.25 -29.36
C VAL A 321 0.71 -13.75 -29.62
N GLY A 322 -0.25 -14.53 -29.14
CA GLY A 322 -0.29 -15.99 -29.28
C GLY A 322 -0.78 -16.67 -28.01
N TRP A 323 -1.26 -17.91 -28.15
CA TRP A 323 -1.81 -18.69 -27.03
C TRP A 323 -0.85 -18.83 -25.84
N THR A 324 0.46 -18.89 -26.08
CA THR A 324 1.46 -18.91 -25.00
C THR A 324 1.39 -17.64 -24.14
N SER A 325 1.30 -16.46 -24.76
CA SER A 325 1.18 -15.18 -24.05
C SER A 325 -0.14 -15.12 -23.27
N VAL A 326 -1.25 -15.58 -23.87
CA VAL A 326 -2.56 -15.68 -23.20
C VAL A 326 -2.44 -16.51 -21.93
N TRP A 327 -1.94 -17.74 -22.03
CA TRP A 327 -1.85 -18.65 -20.88
C TRP A 327 -0.87 -18.16 -19.81
N VAL A 328 0.26 -17.56 -20.17
CA VAL A 328 1.18 -16.97 -19.19
C VAL A 328 0.47 -15.88 -18.37
N ARG A 329 -0.32 -15.01 -19.02
CA ARG A 329 -1.06 -13.94 -18.34
C ARG A 329 -2.20 -14.49 -17.47
N ILE A 330 -3.00 -15.42 -17.99
CA ILE A 330 -4.09 -16.05 -17.23
C ILE A 330 -3.56 -16.85 -16.03
N CYS A 331 -2.49 -17.64 -16.18
CA CYS A 331 -1.86 -18.33 -15.07
C CYS A 331 -1.28 -17.36 -14.04
N THR A 332 -0.71 -16.24 -14.48
CA THR A 332 -0.21 -15.17 -13.58
C THR A 332 -1.35 -14.56 -12.76
N GLU A 333 -2.51 -14.34 -13.38
CA GLU A 333 -3.73 -13.89 -12.68
C GLU A 333 -4.16 -14.88 -11.61
N TRP A 334 -4.23 -16.18 -11.95
CA TRP A 334 -4.64 -17.22 -11.00
C TRP A 334 -3.65 -17.38 -9.85
N VAL A 335 -2.35 -17.35 -10.13
CA VAL A 335 -1.32 -17.38 -9.08
C VAL A 335 -1.45 -16.16 -8.17
N THR A 336 -1.68 -14.98 -8.73
CA THR A 336 -1.88 -13.75 -7.96
C THR A 336 -3.14 -13.84 -7.09
N ALA A 337 -4.24 -14.37 -7.63
CA ALA A 337 -5.47 -14.62 -6.89
C ALA A 337 -5.25 -15.57 -5.70
N VAL A 338 -4.56 -16.68 -5.94
CA VAL A 338 -4.23 -17.67 -4.90
C VAL A 338 -3.33 -17.05 -3.83
N LEU A 339 -2.29 -16.31 -4.22
CA LEU A 339 -1.39 -15.64 -3.26
C LEU A 339 -2.13 -14.59 -2.43
N TYR A 340 -3.04 -13.83 -3.04
CA TYR A 340 -3.85 -12.85 -2.33
C TYR A 340 -4.79 -13.53 -1.32
N VAL A 341 -5.54 -14.54 -1.75
CA VAL A 341 -6.43 -15.30 -0.85
C VAL A 341 -5.63 -15.97 0.27
N TRP A 342 -4.48 -16.55 -0.06
CA TRP A 342 -3.58 -17.13 0.92
C TRP A 342 -3.10 -16.11 1.95
N SER A 343 -2.76 -14.88 1.53
CA SER A 343 -2.34 -13.83 2.47
C SER A 343 -3.42 -13.48 3.51
N LEU A 344 -4.69 -13.70 3.19
CA LEU A 344 -5.82 -13.47 4.09
C LEU A 344 -6.16 -14.69 4.95
N LEU A 345 -6.06 -15.90 4.38
CA LEU A 345 -6.49 -17.13 5.04
C LEU A 345 -5.38 -17.83 5.83
N ALA A 346 -4.11 -17.69 5.44
CA ALA A 346 -3.01 -18.39 6.08
C ALA A 346 -2.89 -18.11 7.59
N PRO A 347 -3.06 -16.86 8.09
CA PRO A 347 -3.08 -16.58 9.53
C PRO A 347 -4.20 -17.31 10.29
N LEU A 348 -5.31 -17.66 9.63
CA LEU A 348 -6.41 -18.40 10.25
C LEU A 348 -6.20 -19.91 10.22
N LEU A 349 -5.58 -20.43 9.16
CA LEU A 349 -5.33 -21.86 9.01
C LEU A 349 -4.13 -22.34 9.84
N PHE A 350 -3.14 -21.47 10.05
CA PHE A 350 -1.92 -21.80 10.78
C PHE A 350 -1.61 -20.73 11.86
N PRO A 351 -2.43 -20.62 12.92
CA PRO A 351 -2.29 -19.57 13.94
C PRO A 351 -0.95 -19.62 14.69
N ASP A 352 -0.30 -20.79 14.76
CA ASP A 352 1.00 -20.98 15.44
C ASP A 352 2.21 -20.53 14.59
N ARG A 353 1.99 -20.07 13.36
CA ARG A 353 3.04 -19.59 12.46
C ARG A 353 3.00 -18.06 12.39
N GLU A 354 4.15 -17.42 12.61
CA GLU A 354 4.30 -15.99 12.39
C GLU A 354 4.36 -15.69 10.87
N PHE A 355 3.39 -14.91 10.38
CA PHE A 355 3.34 -14.42 9.01
C PHE A 355 3.80 -12.95 9.00
N PHE A 356 5.05 -12.71 8.58
CA PHE A 356 5.68 -11.39 8.52
C PHE A 356 5.54 -10.71 7.15
#